data_AF-A0A9D8FRG6-F1
#
_entry.id   AF-A0A9D8FRG6-F1
#
_cell.length_a   1.000
_cell.length_b   1.000
_cell.length_c   1.000
_cell.angle_alpha   90.00
_cell.angle_beta   90.00
_cell.angle_gamma   90.00
#
_symmetry.space_group_name_H-M   'P 1'
#
loop_
_entity.id
_entity.type
_entity.pdbx_description
1 polymer ?
#
loop_
_entity_poly.entity_id
_entity_poly.type
_entity_poly.pdbx_seq_one_letter_code
_entity_poly.pdbx_strand_id
1 'polypeptide(L)'
;MEAGFGGYYNLLHKYDVGGANSEWALEVFFSQDGTGFINAGGSNSATFTYTQNTWIECYHVVDLEGDNGVILIGGQSVHVWQWSLTAGGDPGEKQLAALDLWAGAPSGETPKYYIDDLSFTGLYTIFEHDIATRQIYGETSFNVGDSYLPSALIKNEGLNSESFDVTCEIVDFENTPLYSNTQTVAVLDERSSQTVNFDPYVLNTADDLL
;
A
#
# COMPACT_ATOMS: atom_id res chain seq x y z
N MET A 1 14.05 -8.48 -24.17
CA MET A 1 14.38 -9.87 -24.57
C MET A 1 15.55 -9.87 -25.55
N GLU A 2 16.35 -10.94 -25.59
CA GLU A 2 17.34 -11.11 -26.66
C GLU A 2 16.64 -11.29 -28.01
N ALA A 3 17.24 -10.80 -29.10
CA ALA A 3 16.68 -10.96 -30.44
C ALA A 3 16.62 -12.44 -30.85
N GLY A 4 15.48 -12.86 -31.41
CA GLY A 4 15.24 -14.25 -31.79
C GLY A 4 14.84 -15.16 -30.62
N PHE A 5 14.59 -14.61 -29.44
CA PHE A 5 14.11 -15.36 -28.28
C PHE A 5 12.85 -14.72 -27.68
N GLY A 6 12.01 -15.56 -27.08
CA GLY A 6 10.82 -15.13 -26.36
C GLY A 6 11.07 -14.95 -24.86
N GLY A 7 10.04 -14.51 -24.16
CA GLY A 7 10.04 -14.42 -22.69
C GLY A 7 8.62 -14.42 -22.12
N TYR A 8 8.55 -14.65 -20.81
CA TYR A 8 7.31 -14.77 -20.07
C TYR A 8 7.52 -14.36 -18.62
N TYR A 9 6.47 -13.78 -18.04
CA TYR A 9 6.28 -13.74 -16.60
C TYR A 9 4.78 -13.66 -16.29
N ASN A 10 4.42 -13.92 -15.03
CA ASN A 10 3.04 -13.80 -14.58
C ASN A 10 2.94 -13.17 -13.18
N LEU A 11 1.76 -12.62 -12.90
CA LEU A 11 1.33 -12.31 -11.53
C LEU A 11 0.20 -13.26 -11.13
N LEU A 12 0.17 -13.62 -9.86
CA LEU A 12 -0.74 -14.59 -9.31
C LEU A 12 -1.66 -13.95 -8.27
N HIS A 13 -2.95 -14.31 -8.32
CA HIS A 13 -3.89 -14.13 -7.21
C HIS A 13 -3.68 -15.16 -6.11
N LYS A 14 -3.24 -16.37 -6.48
CA LYS A 14 -2.90 -17.45 -5.55
C LYS A 14 -1.63 -18.14 -6.00
N TYR A 15 -0.70 -18.32 -5.08
CA TYR A 15 0.49 -19.14 -5.31
C TYR A 15 0.38 -20.45 -4.55
N ASP A 16 0.45 -21.56 -5.28
CA ASP A 16 0.60 -22.90 -4.73
C ASP A 16 1.96 -23.46 -5.13
N VAL A 17 2.71 -24.03 -4.17
CA VAL A 17 4.05 -24.59 -4.42
C VAL A 17 3.99 -25.75 -5.43
N GLY A 18 2.86 -26.47 -5.48
CA GLY A 18 2.62 -27.52 -6.47
C GLY A 18 2.08 -27.03 -7.81
N GLY A 19 1.78 -25.74 -7.95
CA GLY A 19 1.24 -25.09 -9.15
C GLY A 19 -0.20 -25.45 -9.52
N ALA A 20 -0.73 -26.57 -9.02
CA ALA A 20 -2.04 -27.10 -9.42
C ALA A 20 -3.22 -26.24 -8.97
N ASN A 21 -3.06 -25.50 -7.87
CA ASN A 21 -4.08 -24.60 -7.32
C ASN A 21 -3.67 -23.13 -7.42
N SER A 22 -2.64 -22.82 -8.22
CA SER A 22 -2.28 -21.45 -8.53
C SER A 22 -3.37 -20.79 -9.36
N GLU A 23 -3.53 -19.48 -9.19
CA GLU A 23 -4.53 -18.69 -9.91
C GLU A 23 -3.82 -17.50 -10.57
N TRP A 24 -3.77 -17.51 -11.90
CA TRP A 24 -3.13 -16.49 -12.71
C TRP A 24 -4.00 -15.24 -12.77
N ALA A 25 -3.46 -14.12 -12.27
CA ALA A 25 -4.06 -12.80 -12.38
C ALA A 25 -3.76 -12.19 -13.76
N LEU A 26 -2.52 -12.37 -14.20
CA LEU A 26 -1.94 -11.73 -15.37
C LEU A 26 -0.87 -12.65 -15.95
N GLU A 27 -0.84 -12.75 -17.26
CA GLU A 27 0.29 -13.32 -18.00
C GLU A 27 0.78 -12.33 -19.04
N VAL A 28 2.11 -12.19 -19.15
CA VAL A 28 2.74 -11.30 -20.12
C VAL A 28 3.74 -12.10 -20.95
N PHE A 29 3.54 -12.10 -22.25
CA PHE A 29 4.37 -12.81 -23.21
C PHE A 29 5.09 -11.85 -24.14
N PHE A 30 6.35 -12.15 -24.41
CA PHE A 30 7.21 -11.44 -25.36
C PHE A 30 7.63 -12.43 -26.45
N SER A 31 7.31 -12.13 -27.70
CA SER A 31 7.62 -12.96 -28.86
C SER A 31 8.97 -12.62 -29.48
N GLN A 32 9.64 -13.63 -30.00
CA GLN A 32 10.90 -13.54 -30.74
C GLN A 32 10.89 -12.63 -31.97
N ASP A 33 9.73 -12.09 -32.38
CA ASP A 33 9.58 -11.13 -33.48
C ASP A 33 9.48 -9.65 -33.03
N GLY A 34 9.51 -9.38 -31.72
CA GLY A 34 9.40 -8.03 -31.16
C GLY A 34 7.96 -7.59 -30.87
N THR A 35 6.99 -8.49 -31.00
CA THR A 35 5.62 -8.29 -30.51
C THR A 35 5.42 -8.96 -29.15
N GLY A 36 4.40 -8.53 -28.42
CA GLY A 36 4.01 -9.15 -27.16
C GLY A 36 2.51 -9.11 -26.96
N PHE A 37 2.03 -9.95 -26.05
CA PHE A 37 0.61 -10.01 -25.70
C PHE A 37 0.41 -10.27 -24.22
N ILE A 38 -0.79 -9.92 -23.76
CA ILE A 38 -1.20 -9.96 -22.36
C ILE A 38 -2.48 -10.78 -22.23
N ASN A 39 -2.53 -11.65 -21.22
CA ASN A 39 -3.77 -12.25 -20.73
C ASN A 39 -4.08 -11.62 -19.37
N ALA A 40 -5.12 -10.79 -19.30
CA ALA A 40 -5.57 -10.15 -18.05
C ALA A 40 -7.02 -9.71 -18.21
N GLY A 41 -7.92 -10.31 -17.42
CA GLY A 41 -9.37 -10.15 -17.62
C GLY A 41 -9.88 -10.74 -18.94
N GLY A 42 -9.12 -11.66 -19.56
CA GLY A 42 -9.42 -12.25 -20.85
C GLY A 42 -8.16 -12.65 -21.62
N SER A 43 -8.26 -13.73 -22.41
CA SER A 43 -7.16 -14.19 -23.26
C SER A 43 -6.82 -13.17 -24.36
N ASN A 44 -5.53 -12.90 -24.54
CA ASN A 44 -5.00 -11.97 -25.54
C ASN A 44 -5.72 -10.61 -25.50
N SER A 45 -5.98 -10.10 -24.29
CA SER A 45 -6.77 -8.89 -24.05
C SER A 45 -6.08 -7.61 -24.50
N ALA A 46 -4.74 -7.63 -24.63
CA ALA A 46 -3.96 -6.54 -25.20
C ALA A 46 -2.68 -7.04 -25.88
N THR A 47 -2.16 -6.23 -26.79
CA THR A 47 -0.89 -6.47 -27.49
C THR A 47 0.00 -5.24 -27.43
N PHE A 48 1.30 -5.45 -27.58
CA PHE A 48 2.31 -4.38 -27.61
C PHE A 48 3.47 -4.76 -28.51
N THR A 49 4.34 -3.79 -28.79
CA THR A 49 5.62 -4.00 -29.47
C THR A 49 6.76 -3.55 -28.59
N TYR A 50 7.92 -4.19 -28.70
CA TYR A 50 9.11 -3.82 -27.95
C TYR A 50 10.36 -3.91 -28.83
N THR A 51 11.39 -3.14 -28.45
CA THR A 51 12.69 -3.25 -29.11
C THR A 51 13.47 -4.41 -28.49
N GLN A 52 14.00 -5.30 -29.34
CA GLN A 52 14.82 -6.43 -28.90
C GLN A 52 16.26 -6.01 -28.61
N ASN A 53 16.98 -6.80 -27.79
CA ASN A 53 18.34 -6.49 -27.32
C ASN A 53 18.47 -5.17 -26.55
N THR A 54 17.38 -4.71 -25.95
CA THR A 54 17.36 -3.53 -25.08
C THR A 54 16.60 -3.82 -23.80
N TRP A 55 16.96 -3.12 -22.72
CA TRP A 55 16.16 -3.08 -21.51
C TRP A 55 14.83 -2.39 -21.78
N ILE A 56 13.76 -2.93 -21.20
CA ILE A 56 12.42 -2.36 -21.27
C ILE A 56 11.78 -2.46 -19.90
N GLU A 57 11.21 -1.35 -19.44
CA GLU A 57 10.48 -1.30 -18.18
C GLU A 57 9.14 -2.03 -18.32
N CYS A 58 8.83 -2.90 -17.36
CA CYS A 58 7.54 -3.54 -17.20
C CYS A 58 6.99 -3.10 -15.84
N TYR A 59 6.01 -2.19 -15.85
CA TYR A 59 5.49 -1.57 -14.63
C TYR A 59 4.03 -1.98 -14.43
N HIS A 60 3.70 -2.36 -13.19
CA HIS A 60 2.37 -2.81 -12.81
C HIS A 60 1.81 -1.94 -11.69
N VAL A 61 0.54 -1.55 -11.82
CA VAL A 61 -0.23 -0.95 -10.73
C VAL A 61 -1.35 -1.91 -10.39
N VAL A 62 -1.43 -2.31 -9.13
CA VAL A 62 -2.49 -3.14 -8.59
C VAL A 62 -3.19 -2.36 -7.49
N ASP A 63 -4.39 -1.88 -7.78
CA ASP A 63 -5.28 -1.21 -6.83
C ASP A 63 -6.32 -2.20 -6.34
N LEU A 64 -6.15 -2.69 -5.11
CA LEU A 64 -7.06 -3.66 -4.48
C LEU A 64 -8.34 -3.00 -3.93
N GLU A 65 -8.32 -1.69 -3.66
CA GLU A 65 -9.49 -0.95 -3.20
C GLU A 65 -10.43 -0.67 -4.37
N GLY A 66 -9.88 -0.09 -5.44
CA GLY A 66 -10.59 0.18 -6.69
C GLY A 66 -10.82 -1.05 -7.58
N ASP A 67 -10.23 -2.20 -7.23
CA ASP A 67 -10.27 -3.45 -7.99
C ASP A 67 -9.77 -3.29 -9.44
N ASN A 68 -8.64 -2.61 -9.62
CA ASN A 68 -8.12 -2.22 -10.92
C ASN A 68 -6.65 -2.62 -11.10
N GLY A 69 -6.36 -3.25 -12.23
CA GLY A 69 -5.01 -3.58 -12.69
C GLY A 69 -4.60 -2.72 -13.87
N VAL A 70 -3.36 -2.22 -13.86
CA VAL A 70 -2.75 -1.49 -14.99
C VAL A 70 -1.38 -2.08 -15.29
N ILE A 71 -1.05 -2.20 -16.58
CA ILE A 71 0.29 -2.54 -17.04
C ILE A 71 0.80 -1.50 -18.02
N LEU A 72 2.02 -1.04 -17.76
CA LEU A 72 2.80 -0.20 -18.66
C LEU A 72 4.02 -0.96 -19.15
N ILE A 73 4.29 -0.87 -20.45
CA ILE A 73 5.48 -1.44 -21.09
C ILE A 73 6.24 -0.30 -21.76
N GLY A 74 7.50 -0.11 -21.38
CA GLY A 74 8.32 1.02 -21.85
C GLY A 74 7.71 2.38 -21.50
N GLY A 75 7.05 2.48 -20.34
CA GLY A 75 6.36 3.69 -19.87
C GLY A 75 5.03 4.02 -20.56
N GLN A 76 4.55 3.17 -21.48
CA GLN A 76 3.25 3.35 -22.14
C GLN A 76 2.20 2.42 -21.52
N SER A 77 1.03 2.95 -21.16
CA SER A 77 -0.10 2.13 -20.69
C SER A 77 -0.60 1.22 -21.80
N VAL A 78 -0.47 -0.10 -21.62
CA VAL A 78 -0.84 -1.11 -22.62
C VAL A 78 -2.22 -1.68 -22.32
N HIS A 79 -2.55 -1.91 -21.05
CA HIS A 79 -3.82 -2.51 -20.66
C HIS A 79 -4.28 -2.06 -19.28
N VAL A 80 -5.61 -1.98 -19.12
CA VAL A 80 -6.30 -1.71 -17.87
C VAL A 80 -7.46 -2.70 -17.75
N TRP A 81 -7.59 -3.37 -16.62
CA TRP A 81 -8.64 -4.37 -16.39
C TRP A 81 -9.07 -4.42 -14.93
N GLN A 82 -10.20 -5.06 -14.66
CA GLN A 82 -10.62 -5.36 -13.29
C GLN A 82 -9.66 -6.39 -12.68
N TRP A 83 -8.98 -6.04 -11.58
CA TRP A 83 -7.91 -6.87 -11.02
C TRP A 83 -8.42 -8.26 -10.64
N SER A 84 -9.58 -8.36 -9.97
CA SER A 84 -10.18 -9.63 -9.53
C SER A 84 -10.68 -10.56 -10.65
N LEU A 85 -10.35 -10.30 -11.92
CA LEU A 85 -10.51 -11.27 -13.00
C LEU A 85 -9.19 -12.00 -13.25
N THR A 86 -9.27 -13.32 -13.42
CA THR A 86 -8.11 -14.14 -13.81
C THR A 86 -7.58 -13.73 -15.18
N ALA A 87 -6.39 -14.21 -15.54
CA ALA A 87 -5.79 -14.05 -16.86
C ALA A 87 -6.75 -14.51 -17.99
N GLY A 88 -7.55 -15.55 -17.73
CA GLY A 88 -8.55 -16.06 -18.67
C GLY A 88 -9.86 -15.25 -18.71
N GLY A 89 -10.11 -14.37 -17.74
CA GLY A 89 -11.32 -13.53 -17.64
C GLY A 89 -12.41 -14.06 -16.73
N ASP A 90 -12.23 -15.23 -16.11
CA ASP A 90 -13.13 -15.74 -15.08
C ASP A 90 -12.93 -14.99 -13.75
N PRO A 91 -13.94 -14.93 -12.86
CA PRO A 91 -13.78 -14.37 -11.51
C PRO A 91 -12.66 -15.07 -10.73
N GLY A 92 -11.80 -14.27 -10.09
CA GLY A 92 -10.69 -14.70 -9.25
C GLY A 92 -10.67 -14.01 -7.88
N GLU A 93 -9.61 -14.22 -7.10
CA GLU A 93 -9.43 -13.55 -5.80
C GLU A 93 -8.95 -12.11 -5.98
N LYS A 94 -9.41 -11.22 -5.11
CA LYS A 94 -8.93 -9.84 -5.06
C LYS A 94 -7.71 -9.71 -4.14
N GLN A 95 -6.57 -10.27 -4.56
CA GLN A 95 -5.29 -10.18 -3.85
C GLN A 95 -4.10 -10.26 -4.82
N LEU A 96 -2.90 -9.86 -4.38
CA LEU A 96 -1.64 -10.11 -5.08
C LEU A 96 -0.81 -11.10 -4.27
N ALA A 97 -0.59 -12.30 -4.81
CA ALA A 97 0.11 -13.38 -4.11
C ALA A 97 1.59 -13.50 -4.49
N ALA A 98 1.90 -13.49 -5.79
CA ALA A 98 3.26 -13.70 -6.25
C ALA A 98 3.53 -13.12 -7.65
N LEU A 99 4.81 -12.89 -7.91
CA LEU A 99 5.39 -12.75 -9.25
C LEU A 99 6.15 -14.04 -9.55
N ASP A 100 5.87 -14.64 -10.71
CA ASP A 100 6.58 -15.82 -11.19
C ASP A 100 7.36 -15.51 -12.48
N LEU A 101 8.63 -15.88 -12.45
CA LEU A 101 9.63 -15.64 -13.49
C LEU A 101 10.07 -16.95 -14.13
N TRP A 102 9.10 -17.79 -14.49
CA TRP A 102 9.33 -19.06 -15.18
C TRP A 102 9.88 -18.85 -16.59
N ALA A 103 10.89 -19.65 -16.98
CA ALA A 103 11.50 -19.64 -18.32
C ALA A 103 10.54 -20.14 -19.42
N GLY A 104 9.53 -19.33 -19.72
CA GLY A 104 8.50 -19.55 -20.73
C GLY A 104 8.61 -18.58 -21.90
N ALA A 105 7.94 -18.92 -23.00
CA ALA A 105 7.83 -18.13 -24.22
C ALA A 105 6.55 -18.53 -24.95
N PRO A 106 6.08 -17.75 -25.95
CA PRO A 106 5.01 -18.19 -26.84
C PRO A 106 5.28 -19.56 -27.46
N SER A 107 4.21 -20.25 -27.84
CA SER A 107 4.31 -21.63 -28.35
C SER A 107 5.24 -21.72 -29.56
N GLY A 108 6.21 -22.63 -29.51
CA GLY A 108 7.18 -22.85 -30.57
C GLY A 108 8.42 -21.94 -30.51
N GLU A 109 8.49 -21.03 -29.54
CA GLU A 109 9.63 -20.15 -29.35
C GLU A 109 10.55 -20.64 -28.22
N THR A 110 11.79 -20.15 -28.22
CA THR A 110 12.78 -20.48 -27.18
C THR A 110 12.91 -19.30 -26.20
N PRO A 111 12.75 -19.52 -24.88
CA PRO A 111 12.89 -18.47 -23.89
C PRO A 111 14.35 -18.07 -23.68
N LYS A 112 14.65 -16.77 -23.73
CA LYS A 112 15.93 -16.21 -23.25
C LYS A 112 15.79 -14.73 -22.91
N TYR A 113 15.86 -14.43 -21.63
CA TYR A 113 15.72 -13.08 -21.12
C TYR A 113 16.42 -12.88 -19.79
N TYR A 114 16.59 -11.61 -19.44
CA TYR A 114 17.23 -11.15 -18.22
C TYR A 114 16.28 -10.21 -17.50
N ILE A 115 16.35 -10.22 -16.17
CA ILE A 115 15.56 -9.37 -15.29
C ILE A 115 16.55 -8.70 -14.34
N ASP A 116 16.37 -7.41 -14.14
CA ASP A 116 17.14 -6.61 -13.20
C ASP A 116 16.25 -5.48 -12.65
N ASP A 117 16.72 -4.80 -11.61
CA ASP A 117 16.05 -3.65 -10.98
C ASP A 117 14.60 -3.94 -10.50
N LEU A 118 14.36 -5.15 -10.01
CA LEU A 118 13.04 -5.54 -9.48
C LEU A 118 12.73 -4.76 -8.18
N SER A 119 11.63 -4.02 -8.19
CA SER A 119 11.09 -3.31 -7.03
C SER A 119 9.63 -3.67 -6.79
N PHE A 120 9.27 -3.87 -5.53
CA PHE A 120 7.89 -3.96 -5.08
C PHE A 120 7.67 -2.87 -4.03
N THR A 121 6.79 -1.93 -4.33
CA THR A 121 6.52 -0.77 -3.48
C THR A 121 5.03 -0.59 -3.30
N GLY A 122 4.59 -0.42 -2.06
CA GLY A 122 3.21 -0.01 -1.77
C GLY A 122 3.01 1.44 -2.20
N LEU A 123 2.03 1.68 -3.06
CA LEU A 123 1.54 3.02 -3.35
C LEU A 123 0.45 3.33 -2.32
N TYR A 124 0.71 4.28 -1.43
CA TYR A 124 -0.29 4.74 -0.48
C TYR A 124 -0.92 6.01 -1.02
N THR A 125 -2.23 5.97 -1.27
CA THR A 125 -3.01 7.20 -1.45
C THR A 125 -3.03 7.90 -0.11
N ILE A 126 -2.54 9.13 -0.08
CA ILE A 126 -2.68 9.91 1.14
C ILE A 126 -4.10 10.45 1.19
N PHE A 127 -4.79 10.26 2.31
CA PHE A 127 -6.12 10.82 2.49
C PHE A 127 -6.06 12.35 2.56
N GLU A 128 -7.14 13.01 2.14
CA GLU A 128 -7.26 14.45 2.27
C GLU A 128 -7.32 14.88 3.74
N HIS A 129 -8.01 14.08 4.56
CA HIS A 129 -8.22 14.29 5.99
C HIS A 129 -7.62 13.12 6.79
N ASP A 130 -6.46 13.30 7.41
CA ASP A 130 -5.82 12.27 8.24
C ASP A 130 -5.03 12.92 9.38
N ILE A 131 -5.53 12.75 10.60
CA ILE A 131 -4.92 13.29 11.82
C ILE A 131 -4.50 12.12 12.72
N ALA A 132 -3.25 12.16 13.16
CA ALA A 132 -2.68 11.13 14.02
C ALA A 132 -2.04 11.72 15.28
N THR A 133 -2.30 11.08 16.43
CA THR A 133 -1.47 11.26 17.63
C THR A 133 -0.13 10.57 17.40
N ARG A 134 0.95 11.36 17.28
CA ARG A 134 2.30 10.84 17.04
C ARG A 134 3.04 10.47 18.31
N GLN A 135 2.82 11.23 19.38
CA GLN A 135 3.47 11.00 20.65
C GLN A 135 2.61 11.59 21.77
N ILE A 136 2.52 10.88 22.89
CA ILE A 136 2.00 11.45 24.14
C ILE A 136 3.21 11.74 25.01
N TYR A 137 3.30 12.98 25.50
CA TYR A 137 4.33 13.40 26.43
C TYR A 137 3.78 13.29 27.84
N GLY A 138 4.57 12.69 28.72
CA GLY A 138 4.20 12.54 30.11
C GLY A 138 5.28 11.90 30.95
N GLU A 139 5.15 12.04 32.26
CA GLU A 139 5.90 11.22 33.21
C GLU A 139 5.14 9.91 33.46
N THR A 140 5.87 8.88 33.91
CA THR A 140 5.31 7.56 34.20
C THR A 140 5.10 7.34 35.70
N SER A 141 5.36 8.35 36.53
CA SER A 141 5.26 8.29 37.98
C SER A 141 4.94 9.68 38.54
N PHE A 142 4.00 9.75 39.47
CA PHE A 142 3.54 11.01 40.08
C PHE A 142 3.40 10.84 41.59
N ASN A 143 3.66 11.90 42.36
CA ASN A 143 3.32 11.95 43.77
C ASN A 143 1.94 12.59 43.95
N VAL A 144 1.27 12.23 45.03
CA VAL A 144 0.01 12.89 45.42
C VAL A 144 0.26 14.37 45.63
N GLY A 145 -0.59 15.21 45.00
CA GLY A 145 -0.47 16.66 44.98
C GLY A 145 0.38 17.21 43.84
N ASP A 146 1.05 16.36 43.04
CA ASP A 146 1.76 16.82 41.85
C ASP A 146 0.76 17.31 40.80
N SER A 147 1.14 18.41 40.13
CA SER A 147 0.42 18.96 39.00
C SER A 147 1.04 18.42 37.71
N TYR A 148 0.35 17.48 37.07
CA TYR A 148 0.72 16.96 35.77
C TYR A 148 0.22 17.86 34.65
N LEU A 149 1.05 18.08 33.62
CA LEU A 149 0.69 18.84 32.41
C LEU A 149 0.73 17.88 31.22
N PRO A 150 -0.39 17.21 30.89
CA PRO A 150 -0.45 16.34 29.73
C PRO A 150 -0.20 17.14 28.45
N SER A 151 0.50 16.55 27.50
CA SER A 151 0.60 17.08 26.14
C SER A 151 0.79 15.96 25.13
N ALA A 152 0.46 16.23 23.87
CA ALA A 152 0.63 15.28 22.78
C ALA A 152 1.11 15.96 21.51
N LEU A 153 2.00 15.32 20.78
CA LEU A 153 2.35 15.70 19.41
C LEU A 153 1.30 15.15 18.47
N ILE A 154 0.53 16.04 17.86
CA ILE A 154 -0.44 15.71 16.82
C ILE A 154 0.18 16.01 15.46
N LYS A 155 -0.03 15.14 14.48
CA LYS A 155 0.39 15.36 13.10
C LYS A 155 -0.79 15.28 12.15
N ASN A 156 -0.81 16.20 11.21
CA ASN A 156 -1.66 16.11 10.04
C ASN A 156 -0.92 15.31 8.95
N GLU A 157 -1.36 14.08 8.74
CA GLU A 157 -0.93 13.22 7.63
C GLU A 157 -1.71 13.49 6.36
N GLY A 158 -2.76 14.30 6.43
CA GLY A 158 -3.63 14.68 5.32
C GLY A 158 -3.00 15.66 4.35
N LEU A 159 -3.72 15.93 3.27
CA LEU A 159 -3.37 16.90 2.22
C LEU A 159 -4.06 18.26 2.44
N ASN A 160 -5.04 18.33 3.33
CA ASN A 160 -5.72 19.58 3.67
C ASN A 160 -5.25 20.09 5.01
N SER A 161 -5.34 21.41 5.22
CA SER A 161 -5.21 21.99 6.56
C SER A 161 -6.49 21.71 7.34
N GLU A 162 -6.35 21.30 8.60
CA GLU A 162 -7.48 20.82 9.40
C GLU A 162 -7.74 21.66 10.65
N SER A 163 -9.01 21.72 11.06
CA SER A 163 -9.45 22.19 12.36
C SER A 163 -10.19 21.07 13.06
N PHE A 164 -9.77 20.72 14.28
CA PHE A 164 -10.34 19.59 15.02
C PHE A 164 -10.11 19.75 16.53
N ASP A 165 -10.89 19.01 17.30
CA ASP A 165 -10.72 18.91 18.74
C ASP A 165 -9.84 17.71 19.10
N VAL A 166 -8.99 17.89 20.10
CA VAL A 166 -8.18 16.84 20.70
C VAL A 166 -8.58 16.72 22.15
N THR A 167 -8.98 15.54 22.58
CA THR A 167 -9.33 15.26 23.98
C THR A 167 -8.25 14.41 24.63
N CYS A 168 -7.76 14.85 25.78
CA CYS A 168 -6.96 14.03 26.69
C CYS A 168 -7.87 13.51 27.80
N GLU A 169 -7.88 12.20 27.98
CA GLU A 169 -8.56 11.54 29.09
C GLU A 169 -7.53 10.77 29.92
N ILE A 170 -7.64 10.91 31.24
CA ILE A 170 -6.91 10.06 32.19
C ILE A 170 -7.97 9.31 32.98
N VAL A 171 -7.83 7.99 33.02
CA VAL A 171 -8.75 7.08 33.69
C VAL A 171 -8.03 6.29 34.77
N ASP A 172 -8.78 5.76 35.74
CA ASP A 172 -8.27 4.76 36.68
C ASP A 172 -8.25 3.35 36.06
N PHE A 173 -7.80 2.35 36.83
CA PHE A 173 -7.77 0.94 36.42
C PHE A 173 -9.13 0.37 35.98
N GLU A 174 -10.23 0.93 36.51
CA GLU A 174 -11.59 0.51 36.19
C GLU A 174 -12.15 1.25 34.96
N ASN A 175 -11.30 2.04 34.27
CA ASN A 175 -11.65 2.96 33.19
C ASN A 175 -12.60 4.10 33.61
N THR A 176 -12.64 4.43 34.90
CA THR A 176 -13.40 5.60 35.38
C THR A 176 -12.64 6.88 35.02
N PRO A 177 -13.27 7.85 34.34
CA PRO A 177 -12.63 9.13 34.02
C PRO A 177 -12.25 9.92 35.28
N LEU A 178 -10.96 10.23 35.42
CA LEU A 178 -10.41 11.09 36.46
C LEU A 178 -10.13 12.51 35.96
N TYR A 179 -9.84 12.62 34.67
CA TYR A 179 -9.53 13.87 33.98
C TYR A 179 -10.04 13.79 32.55
N SER A 180 -10.60 14.90 32.07
CA SER A 180 -10.93 15.07 30.66
C SER A 180 -10.74 16.54 30.31
N ASN A 181 -9.95 16.81 29.27
CA ASN A 181 -9.77 18.15 28.74
C ASN A 181 -9.68 18.11 27.24
N THR A 182 -10.41 19.03 26.60
CA THR A 182 -10.44 19.14 25.15
C THR A 182 -9.84 20.47 24.73
N GLN A 183 -8.91 20.42 23.79
CA GLN A 183 -8.28 21.56 23.18
C GLN A 183 -8.62 21.58 21.69
N THR A 184 -9.01 22.73 21.17
CA THR A 184 -9.26 22.91 19.74
C THR A 184 -7.96 23.30 19.04
N VAL A 185 -7.55 22.49 18.07
CA VAL A 185 -6.52 22.86 17.09
C VAL A 185 -7.24 23.59 15.95
N ALA A 186 -7.12 24.92 15.93
CA ALA A 186 -7.86 25.76 14.99
C ALA A 186 -7.38 25.62 13.53
N VAL A 187 -6.07 25.43 13.34
CA VAL A 187 -5.44 25.15 12.04
C VAL A 187 -4.20 24.31 12.28
N LEU A 188 -4.12 23.15 11.64
CA LEU A 188 -2.89 22.40 11.47
C LEU A 188 -2.65 22.17 9.98
N ASP A 189 -1.64 22.84 9.44
CA ASP A 189 -1.27 22.74 8.03
C ASP A 189 -0.97 21.30 7.62
N GLU A 190 -1.17 20.98 6.35
CA GLU A 190 -0.83 19.66 5.80
C GLU A 190 0.61 19.26 6.14
N ARG A 191 0.83 17.97 6.42
CA ARG A 191 2.14 17.39 6.77
C ARG A 191 2.81 17.95 8.03
N SER A 192 2.18 18.90 8.71
CA SER A 192 2.74 19.59 9.86
C SER A 192 2.36 18.90 11.16
N SER A 193 3.15 19.16 12.19
CA SER A 193 2.89 18.69 13.55
C SER A 193 2.74 19.85 14.49
N GLN A 194 1.86 19.69 15.49
CA GLN A 194 1.68 20.64 16.58
C GLN A 194 1.62 19.89 17.91
N THR A 195 2.33 20.41 18.91
CA THR A 195 2.14 19.98 20.29
C THR A 195 0.88 20.63 20.84
N VAL A 196 -0.06 19.81 21.28
CA VAL A 196 -1.25 20.23 22.03
C VAL A 196 -0.95 20.09 23.52
N ASN A 197 -1.06 21.19 24.25
CA ASN A 197 -0.91 21.21 25.70
C ASN A 197 -2.29 21.26 26.33
N PHE A 198 -2.57 20.37 27.27
CA PHE A 198 -3.83 20.33 27.99
C PHE A 198 -3.73 21.09 29.31
N ASP A 199 -4.88 21.32 29.93
CA ASP A 199 -4.91 21.91 31.27
C ASP A 199 -4.21 21.00 32.31
N PRO A 200 -3.77 21.54 33.46
CA PRO A 200 -3.13 20.71 34.47
C PRO A 200 -4.11 19.72 35.13
N TYR A 201 -3.66 18.48 35.33
CA TYR A 201 -4.32 17.48 36.17
C TYR A 201 -3.59 17.39 37.52
N VAL A 202 -4.32 17.46 38.63
CA VAL A 202 -3.75 17.30 39.98
C VAL A 202 -4.13 15.93 40.52
N LEU A 203 -3.13 15.13 40.89
CA LEU A 203 -3.34 13.83 41.52
C LEU A 203 -3.80 14.01 42.97
N ASN A 204 -5.01 13.58 43.30
CA ASN A 204 -5.62 13.87 44.60
C ASN A 204 -5.41 12.76 45.62
N THR A 205 -5.29 11.51 45.19
CA THR A 205 -5.08 10.35 46.06
C THR A 205 -3.95 9.45 45.53
N ALA A 206 -3.32 8.72 46.45
CA ALA A 206 -2.37 7.68 46.07
C ALA A 206 -3.15 6.57 45.35
N ASP A 207 -2.53 5.93 44.37
CA ASP A 207 -3.08 4.80 43.62
C ASP A 207 -4.25 5.11 42.66
N ASP A 208 -4.56 6.40 42.40
CA ASP A 208 -5.59 6.80 41.42
C ASP A 208 -5.27 6.34 39.99
N LEU A 209 -3.98 6.12 39.67
CA LEU A 209 -3.48 5.82 38.31
C LEU A 209 -2.90 4.40 38.15
N LEU A 210 -3.19 3.48 39.08
CA LEU A 210 -2.70 2.10 39.01
C LEU A 210 -3.30 1.30 37.85
#